data_AF-A0A527GIW4-F1
#
_entry.id   AF-A0A527GIW4-F1
#
_cell.length_a   1.000
_cell.length_b   1.000
_cell.length_c   1.000
_cell.angle_alpha   90.00
_cell.angle_beta   90.00
_cell.angle_gamma   90.00
#
_symmetry.space_group_name_H-M   'P 1'
#
loop_
_entity.id
_entity.type
_entity.pdbx_description
1 polymer ?
#
loop_
_entity_poly.entity_id
_entity_poly.type
_entity_poly.pdbx_seq_one_letter_code
_entity_poly.pdbx_strand_id
1 'polypeptide(L)'
;EVCSANSRVLVQRGIKDALVEKLVQRAAATQPGDPLDPASKMGAMVDARHAANVMRFVEAGKKTARLVAGGDLVTVNGRGSFVQPTIFDDVAPAD
;
A
#
# COMPACT_ATOMS: atom_id res chain seq x y z
N GLU A 1 -4.68 9.50 -2.00
CA GLU A 1 -5.97 9.40 -1.28
C GLU A 1 -7.13 9.51 -2.27
N VAL A 2 -8.11 8.61 -2.24
CA VAL A 2 -9.30 8.65 -3.13
C VAL A 2 -10.51 8.11 -2.35
N CYS A 3 -11.66 8.80 -2.38
CA CYS A 3 -12.86 8.39 -1.63
C CYS A 3 -13.49 7.08 -2.13
N SER A 4 -13.39 6.83 -3.43
CA SER A 4 -13.85 5.61 -4.11
C SER A 4 -12.72 4.60 -4.33
N ALA A 5 -11.65 4.67 -3.52
CA ALA A 5 -10.57 3.70 -3.60
C ALA A 5 -11.12 2.28 -3.39
N ASN A 6 -10.72 1.36 -4.26
CA ASN A 6 -11.05 -0.07 -4.15
C ASN A 6 -10.17 -0.73 -3.07
N SER A 7 -10.33 -0.29 -1.83
CA SER A 7 -9.49 -0.69 -0.69
C SER A 7 -9.66 -2.16 -0.29
N ARG A 8 -10.76 -2.81 -0.70
CA ARG A 8 -11.05 -4.21 -0.43
C ARG A 8 -11.32 -4.96 -1.74
N VAL A 9 -10.48 -5.93 -2.05
CA VAL A 9 -10.60 -6.77 -3.24
C VAL A 9 -11.20 -8.12 -2.86
N LEU A 10 -12.36 -8.44 -3.41
CA LEU A 10 -12.96 -9.77 -3.31
C LEU A 10 -12.59 -10.56 -4.55
N VAL A 11 -11.96 -11.73 -4.36
CA VAL A 11 -11.43 -12.54 -5.46
C VAL A 11 -11.95 -13.97 -5.37
N GLN A 12 -12.26 -14.55 -6.53
CA GLN A 12 -12.67 -15.94 -6.64
C GLN A 12 -11.49 -16.86 -6.29
N ARG A 13 -11.74 -17.86 -5.44
CA ARG A 13 -10.69 -18.68 -4.81
C ARG A 13 -9.71 -19.32 -5.82
N GLY A 14 -10.20 -19.75 -6.98
CA GLY A 14 -9.39 -20.42 -7.99
C GLY A 14 -8.34 -19.55 -8.70
N ILE A 15 -8.48 -18.21 -8.63
CA ILE A 15 -7.55 -17.27 -9.24
C ILE A 15 -6.82 -16.38 -8.22
N LYS A 16 -7.07 -16.60 -6.92
CA LYS A 16 -6.58 -15.73 -5.84
C LYS A 16 -5.07 -15.58 -5.86
N ASP A 17 -4.33 -16.68 -5.90
CA ASP A 17 -2.86 -16.64 -5.83
C ASP A 17 -2.25 -15.95 -7.07
N ALA A 18 -2.76 -16.25 -8.26
CA ALA A 18 -2.33 -15.62 -9.51
C ALA A 18 -2.62 -14.10 -9.53
N LEU A 19 -3.74 -13.67 -8.94
CA LEU A 19 -4.04 -12.25 -8.80
C LEU A 19 -3.11 -11.57 -7.79
N VAL A 20 -2.92 -12.18 -6.61
CA VAL A 20 -2.03 -11.64 -5.56
C VAL A 20 -0.62 -11.44 -6.11
N GLU A 21 -0.07 -12.40 -6.85
CA GLU A 21 1.24 -12.27 -7.49
C GLU A 21 1.32 -11.03 -8.40
N LYS A 22 0.32 -10.82 -9.27
CA LYS A 22 0.26 -9.66 -10.16
C LYS A 22 0.14 -8.35 -9.38
N LEU A 23 -0.61 -8.33 -8.29
CA LEU A 23 -0.73 -7.15 -7.43
C LEU A 23 0.59 -6.82 -6.74
N VAL A 24 1.32 -7.82 -6.24
CA VAL A 24 2.65 -7.64 -5.64
C VAL A 24 3.63 -7.07 -6.67
N GLN A 25 3.66 -7.63 -7.89
CA GLN A 25 4.49 -7.11 -8.99
C GLN A 25 4.13 -5.65 -9.32
N ARG A 26 2.84 -5.32 -9.36
CA ARG A 26 2.38 -3.94 -9.62
C ARG A 26 2.77 -2.99 -8.49
N ALA A 27 2.67 -3.41 -7.24
CA ALA A 27 3.09 -2.64 -6.07
C ALA A 27 4.60 -2.36 -6.10
N ALA A 28 5.42 -3.36 -6.45
CA ALA A 28 6.86 -3.18 -6.64
C ALA A 28 7.18 -2.19 -7.77
N ALA A 29 6.40 -2.19 -8.86
CA ALA A 29 6.58 -1.26 -9.97
C ALA A 29 6.00 0.15 -9.74
N THR A 30 5.44 0.42 -8.56
CA THR A 30 4.73 1.68 -8.21
C THR A 30 5.21 2.22 -6.85
N GLN A 31 6.51 2.08 -6.57
CA GLN A 31 7.10 2.66 -5.37
C GLN A 31 6.99 4.21 -5.37
N PRO A 32 6.89 4.83 -4.18
CA PRO A 32 6.86 6.29 -4.09
C PRO A 32 8.14 6.91 -4.67
N GLY A 33 7.99 8.02 -5.40
CA GLY A 33 9.09 8.75 -6.02
C GLY A 33 8.90 10.26 -5.91
N ASP A 34 9.82 11.04 -6.49
CA ASP A 34 9.72 12.50 -6.48
C ASP A 34 8.45 12.94 -7.22
N PRO A 35 7.52 13.68 -6.59
CA PRO A 35 6.30 14.15 -7.24
C PRO A 35 6.55 15.07 -8.45
N LEU A 36 7.75 15.66 -8.57
CA LEU A 36 8.13 16.51 -9.70
C LEU A 36 8.81 15.72 -10.83
N ASP A 37 9.15 14.44 -10.62
CA ASP A 37 9.64 13.57 -11.68
C ASP A 37 8.44 13.00 -12.48
N PRO A 38 8.32 13.28 -13.79
CA PRO A 38 7.26 12.75 -14.63
C PRO A 38 7.22 11.21 -14.70
N ALA A 39 8.32 10.53 -14.39
CA ALA A 39 8.37 9.06 -14.33
C ALA A 39 7.81 8.50 -13.02
N SER A 40 7.62 9.33 -11.99
CA SER A 40 7.08 8.92 -10.69
C SER A 40 5.62 8.53 -10.82
N LYS A 41 5.29 7.33 -10.32
CA LYS A 41 3.94 6.77 -10.40
C LYS A 41 3.12 6.98 -9.13
N MET A 42 3.78 7.39 -8.04
CA MET A 42 3.13 7.59 -6.75
C MET A 42 3.87 8.66 -5.93
N GLY A 43 3.14 9.66 -5.48
CA GLY A 43 3.67 10.77 -4.67
C GLY A 43 3.61 10.52 -3.17
N ALA A 44 3.88 11.58 -2.40
CA ALA A 44 3.73 11.58 -0.95
C ALA A 44 2.26 11.60 -0.51
N MET A 45 2.02 11.24 0.75
CA MET A 45 0.79 11.58 1.47
C MET A 45 0.71 13.10 1.72
N VAL A 46 -0.50 13.62 1.94
CA VAL A 46 -0.72 15.07 2.10
C VAL A 46 0.11 15.73 3.21
N ASP A 47 0.27 15.06 4.35
CA ASP A 47 1.06 15.55 5.48
C ASP A 47 1.61 14.38 6.34
N ALA A 48 2.54 14.69 7.26
CA ALA A 48 3.18 13.70 8.13
C ALA A 48 2.21 13.02 9.11
N ARG A 49 1.16 13.74 9.54
CA ARG A 49 0.14 13.22 10.44
C ARG A 49 -0.75 12.20 9.72
N HIS A 50 -1.09 12.45 8.46
CA HIS A 50 -1.84 11.51 7.63
C HIS A 50 -1.00 10.27 7.35
N ALA A 51 0.28 10.43 6.98
CA ALA A 51 1.20 9.31 6.81
C ALA A 51 1.30 8.47 8.08
N ALA A 52 1.47 9.09 9.26
CA ALA A 52 1.50 8.39 10.54
C ALA A 52 0.18 7.66 10.84
N ASN A 53 -0.97 8.25 10.52
CA ASN A 53 -2.27 7.60 10.71
C ASN A 53 -2.43 6.37 9.80
N VAL A 54 -2.01 6.47 8.52
CA VAL A 54 -2.00 5.32 7.61
C VAL A 54 -1.08 4.22 8.14
N MET A 55 0.13 4.56 8.58
CA MET A 55 1.07 3.61 9.16
C MET A 55 0.50 2.93 10.41
N ARG A 56 -0.28 3.63 11.24
CA ARG A 56 -0.97 3.01 12.38
C ARG A 56 -1.90 1.87 11.96
N PHE A 57 -2.62 2.01 10.84
CA PHE A 57 -3.47 0.95 10.30
C PHE A 57 -2.64 -0.19 9.70
N VAL A 58 -1.55 0.13 9.01
CA VAL A 58 -0.60 -0.88 8.50
C VAL A 58 -0.03 -1.72 9.65
N GLU A 59 0.41 -1.10 10.74
CA GLU A 59 0.92 -1.80 11.93
C GLU A 59 -0.15 -2.62 12.65
N ALA A 60 -1.42 -2.21 12.59
CA ALA A 60 -2.53 -3.03 13.08
C ALA A 60 -2.75 -4.25 12.17
N GLY A 61 -2.79 -4.06 10.85
CA GLY A 61 -2.98 -5.14 9.87
C GLY A 61 -1.87 -6.19 9.89
N LYS A 62 -0.61 -5.79 10.14
CA LYS A 62 0.52 -6.73 10.34
C LYS A 62 0.29 -7.75 11.46
N LYS A 63 -0.63 -7.48 12.39
CA LYS A 63 -0.96 -8.36 13.52
C LYS A 63 -2.11 -9.33 13.21
N THR A 64 -2.92 -9.05 12.20
CA THR A 64 -4.17 -9.80 11.92
C THR A 64 -4.17 -10.47 10.55
N ALA A 65 -3.42 -9.96 9.58
CA ALA A 65 -3.40 -10.44 8.21
C ALA A 65 -1.96 -10.63 7.68
N ARG A 66 -1.84 -11.32 6.56
CA ARG A 66 -0.54 -11.58 5.94
C ARG A 66 -0.12 -10.41 5.06
N LEU A 67 0.93 -9.70 5.46
CA LEU A 67 1.56 -8.68 4.62
C LEU A 67 2.28 -9.35 3.43
N VAL A 68 1.90 -9.00 2.21
CA VAL A 68 2.51 -9.57 0.98
C VAL A 68 3.24 -8.53 0.12
N ALA A 69 3.05 -7.24 0.37
CA ALA A 69 3.81 -6.17 -0.26
C ALA A 69 3.83 -4.89 0.60
N GLY A 70 4.95 -4.16 0.55
CA GLY A 70 5.12 -2.84 1.17
C GLY A 70 5.00 -2.87 2.69
N GLY A 71 4.28 -1.90 3.24
CA GLY A 71 4.03 -1.80 4.67
C GLY A 71 5.00 -0.91 5.43
N ASP A 72 5.85 -0.13 4.74
CA ASP A 72 6.80 0.78 5.38
C ASP A 72 6.59 2.24 4.97
N LEU A 73 7.03 3.13 5.88
CA LEU A 73 7.22 4.54 5.61
C LEU A 73 8.63 4.74 5.05
N VAL A 74 8.73 5.34 3.87
CA VAL A 74 10.00 5.59 3.18
C VAL A 74 10.29 7.09 3.06
N THR A 75 11.53 7.39 2.74
CA THR A 75 12.02 8.75 2.50
C THR A 75 12.41 8.88 1.04
N VAL A 76 11.96 9.94 0.36
CA VAL A 76 12.35 10.27 -1.02
C VAL A 76 13.01 11.63 -1.00
N ASN A 77 14.24 11.74 -1.54
CA ASN A 77 15.02 12.97 -1.57
C ASN A 77 15.15 13.66 -0.19
N GLY A 78 15.33 12.86 0.87
CA GLY A 78 15.44 13.34 2.25
C GLY A 78 14.12 13.81 2.88
N ARG A 79 12.98 13.67 2.19
CA ARG A 79 11.64 14.04 2.68
C ARG A 79 10.85 12.80 3.07
N GLY A 80 10.14 12.88 4.19
CA GLY A 80 9.25 11.81 4.67
C GLY A 80 7.84 11.88 4.07
N SER A 81 6.90 11.17 4.70
CA SER A 81 5.49 11.08 4.31
C SER A 81 5.20 10.25 3.05
N PHE A 82 6.12 9.38 2.65
CA PHE A 82 5.89 8.42 1.56
C PHE A 82 5.58 7.05 2.16
N VAL A 83 4.39 6.52 1.88
CA VAL A 83 3.99 5.19 2.33
C VAL A 83 4.07 4.24 1.14
N GLN A 84 4.70 3.08 1.32
CA GLN A 84 4.76 2.08 0.24
C GLN A 84 3.35 1.55 -0.10
N PRO A 85 3.10 1.16 -1.36
CA PRO A 85 1.89 0.43 -1.70
C PRO A 85 1.85 -0.84 -0.87
N THR A 86 0.80 -0.98 -0.06
CA THR A 86 0.70 -2.03 0.96
C THR A 86 -0.43 -2.97 0.61
N ILE A 87 -0.15 -4.27 0.61
CA ILE A 87 -1.14 -5.30 0.33
C ILE A 87 -1.15 -6.30 1.48
N PHE A 88 -2.32 -6.45 2.10
CA PHE A 88 -2.62 -7.53 3.03
C PHE A 88 -3.45 -8.60 2.32
N ASP A 89 -3.08 -9.84 2.53
CA ASP A 89 -3.75 -11.03 2.02
C ASP A 89 -4.30 -11.87 3.19
N ASP A 90 -5.25 -12.75 2.88
CA ASP A 90 -5.94 -13.62 3.84
C ASP A 90 -6.60 -12.82 4.98
N VAL A 91 -7.16 -11.66 4.66
CA VAL A 91 -7.85 -10.75 5.60
C VAL A 91 -9.23 -11.30 5.97
N ALA A 92 -9.54 -11.33 7.26
CA ALA A 92 -10.85 -11.78 7.73
C ALA A 92 -11.93 -10.73 7.43
N PRO A 93 -13.20 -11.11 7.23
CA PRO A 93 -14.22 -10.12 6.89
C PRO A 93 -14.50 -9.05 7.95
N ALA A 94 -14.17 -9.36 9.20
CA ALA A 94 -14.40 -8.54 10.39
C ALA A 94 -13.20 -7.64 10.75
N ASP A 95 -12.08 -7.77 10.03
CA ASP A 95 -10.98 -6.80 10.05
C ASP A 95 -11.31 -5.59 9.15
#